data_AF-A0AAD5HEC1-F1
#
_entry.id   AF-A0AAD5HEC1-F1
#
_cell.length_a   1.000
_cell.length_b   1.000
_cell.length_c   1.000
_cell.angle_alpha   90.00
_cell.angle_beta   90.00
_cell.angle_gamma   90.00
#
_symmetry.space_group_name_H-M   'P 1'
#
loop_
_entity.id
_entity.type
_entity.pdbx_description
1 polymer ?
#
loop_
_entity_poly.entity_id
_entity_poly.type
_entity_poly.pdbx_seq_one_letter_code
_entity_poly.pdbx_strand_id
1 'polypeptide(L)'
;MRFGRKQPEVPIILPAKDAKVLAQYKSRVEVFDRMFKCCCCWIGWDMLLDLIPVLGKTISLFFAIALYRLACTANISHEVKSQMRWHTTVNFVIGLIPIVGLVFDILYQANAKNLRILEQFLYNRARTNSAQPLDASVAPSKHVSIEPTLV
;
A
#
# COMPACT_ATOMS: atom_id res chain seq x y z
N MET A 1 -3.55 -13.37 -29.74
CA MET A 1 -3.33 -13.09 -28.31
C MET A 1 -4.33 -12.02 -27.86
N ARG A 2 -5.19 -12.31 -26.87
CA ARG A 2 -6.29 -11.41 -26.47
C ARG A 2 -5.74 -10.22 -25.67
N PHE A 3 -5.64 -9.06 -26.30
CA PHE A 3 -5.53 -7.79 -25.58
C PHE A 3 -6.84 -7.55 -24.82
N GLY A 4 -6.85 -7.86 -23.53
CA GLY A 4 -7.97 -7.53 -22.65
C GLY A 4 -8.16 -6.02 -22.64
N ARG A 5 -9.29 -5.54 -23.16
CA ARG A 5 -9.71 -4.15 -23.07
C ARG A 5 -9.71 -3.76 -21.59
N LYS A 6 -8.83 -2.84 -21.16
CA LYS A 6 -9.04 -2.12 -19.90
C LYS A 6 -10.39 -1.43 -20.06
N GLN A 7 -11.41 -1.89 -19.35
CA GLN A 7 -12.71 -1.25 -19.38
C GLN A 7 -12.52 0.21 -18.96
N PRO A 8 -13.15 1.19 -19.62
CA PRO A 8 -13.13 2.56 -19.15
C PRO A 8 -13.74 2.57 -17.75
N GLU A 9 -12.88 2.78 -16.76
CA GLU A 9 -13.25 2.77 -15.36
C GLU A 9 -14.16 3.96 -15.11
N VAL A 10 -15.44 3.69 -14.81
CA VAL A 10 -16.33 4.72 -14.27
C VAL A 10 -15.61 5.30 -13.05
N PRO A 11 -15.39 6.63 -12.96
CA PRO A 11 -14.68 7.21 -11.84
C PRO A 11 -15.53 6.98 -10.59
N ILE A 12 -15.22 5.91 -9.86
CA ILE A 12 -15.88 5.58 -8.60
C ILE A 12 -15.44 6.65 -7.62
N ILE A 13 -16.40 7.47 -7.23
CA ILE A 13 -16.15 8.59 -6.33
C ILE A 13 -15.93 8.00 -4.93
N LEU A 14 -14.69 8.01 -4.46
CA LEU A 14 -14.37 7.59 -3.10
C LEU A 14 -14.93 8.64 -2.12
N PRO A 15 -15.54 8.21 -0.99
CA PRO A 15 -15.96 9.14 0.04
C PRO A 15 -14.75 9.92 0.59
N ALA A 16 -14.93 11.22 0.89
CA ALA A 16 -13.83 12.13 1.22
C ALA A 16 -12.90 11.63 2.34
N LYS A 17 -13.44 10.88 3.31
CA LYS A 17 -12.67 10.24 4.38
C LYS A 17 -11.72 9.17 3.83
N ASP A 18 -12.21 8.28 2.97
CA ASP A 18 -11.45 7.15 2.44
C ASP A 18 -10.44 7.61 1.38
N ALA A 19 -10.81 8.60 0.56
CA ALA A 19 -9.90 9.25 -0.39
C ALA A 19 -8.69 9.87 0.33
N LYS A 20 -8.92 10.55 1.46
CA LYS A 20 -7.84 11.16 2.26
C LYS A 20 -6.90 10.11 2.84
N VAL A 21 -7.44 9.00 3.37
CA VAL A 21 -6.60 7.92 3.92
C VAL A 21 -5.78 7.27 2.80
N LEU A 22 -6.39 6.99 1.64
CA LEU A 22 -5.69 6.40 0.51
C LEU A 22 -4.57 7.30 -0.03
N ALA A 23 -4.85 8.60 -0.18
CA ALA A 23 -3.85 9.57 -0.61
C ALA A 23 -2.68 9.67 0.38
N GLN A 24 -2.97 9.76 1.68
CA GLN A 24 -1.94 9.78 2.71
C GLN A 24 -1.11 8.50 2.74
N TYR A 25 -1.75 7.35 2.56
CA TYR A 25 -1.06 6.06 2.51
C TYR A 25 -0.13 6.01 1.30
N LYS A 26 -0.63 6.35 0.11
CA LYS A 26 0.13 6.35 -1.14
C LYS A 26 1.35 7.27 -1.07
N SER A 27 1.16 8.51 -0.65
CA SER A 27 2.28 9.46 -0.52
C SER A 27 3.37 8.95 0.43
N ARG A 28 2.98 8.33 1.55
CA ARG A 28 3.96 7.75 2.49
C ARG A 28 4.73 6.60 1.86
N VAL A 29 4.06 5.67 1.17
CA VAL A 29 4.71 4.55 0.48
C VAL A 29 5.71 5.07 -0.54
N GLU A 30 5.30 6.01 -1.39
CA GLU A 30 6.19 6.56 -2.43
C GLU A 30 7.38 7.31 -1.85
N VAL A 31 7.19 8.07 -0.76
CA VAL A 31 8.30 8.75 -0.05
C VAL A 31 9.30 7.72 0.47
N PHE A 32 8.81 6.66 1.10
CA PHE A 32 9.66 5.59 1.63
C PHE A 32 10.43 4.87 0.52
N ASP A 33 9.76 4.51 -0.57
CA ASP A 33 10.38 3.83 -1.70
C ASP A 33 11.45 4.69 -2.39
N ARG A 34 11.22 6.00 -2.50
CA ARG A 34 12.23 6.96 -3.01
C ARG A 34 13.44 7.03 -2.08
N MET A 35 13.21 7.09 -0.76
CA MET A 35 14.28 7.13 0.24
C MET A 35 15.14 5.85 0.17
N PHE A 36 14.49 4.70 0.03
CA PHE A 36 15.15 3.40 -0.03
C PHE A 36 16.01 3.24 -1.29
N LYS A 37 15.48 3.63 -2.47
CA LYS A 37 16.22 3.61 -3.74
C LYS A 37 17.46 4.51 -3.73
N CYS A 38 17.38 5.67 -3.09
CA CYS A 38 18.51 6.60 -3.01
C CYS A 38 19.62 6.08 -2.08
N CYS A 39 19.24 5.57 -0.92
CA CYS A 39 20.17 5.09 0.11
C CYS A 39 21.01 3.89 -0.37
N CYS A 40 20.37 2.92 -1.04
CA CYS A 40 21.04 1.70 -1.51
C CYS A 40 22.01 1.91 -2.68
N CYS A 41 21.91 3.02 -3.43
CA CYS A 41 22.80 3.29 -4.56
C CYS A 41 24.08 4.05 -4.17
N TRP A 42 24.12 4.72 -3.02
CA TRP A 42 25.24 5.60 -2.65
C TRP A 42 26.27 4.88 -1.76
N ILE A 43 25.83 4.04 -0.82
CA ILE A 43 26.73 3.46 0.17
C ILE A 43 27.42 2.22 -0.42
N GLY A 44 28.75 2.28 -0.54
CA GLY A 44 29.58 1.22 -1.11
C GLY A 44 29.29 -0.17 -0.54
N TRP A 45 29.34 -1.18 -1.41
CA TRP A 45 28.90 -2.57 -1.17
C TRP A 45 29.54 -3.24 0.06
N ASP A 46 30.74 -2.84 0.46
CA ASP A 46 31.54 -3.57 1.45
C ASP A 46 31.24 -3.24 2.92
N MET A 47 30.67 -2.07 3.24
CA MET A 47 30.22 -1.75 4.62
C MET A 47 28.72 -1.99 4.81
N LEU A 48 27.98 -2.11 3.70
CA LEU A 48 26.51 -2.20 3.67
C LEU A 48 26.02 -3.61 4.04
N LEU A 49 26.74 -4.67 3.66
CA LEU A 49 26.28 -6.05 3.84
C LEU A 49 26.38 -6.59 5.27
N ASP A 50 27.33 -6.12 6.08
CA ASP A 50 27.62 -6.68 7.41
C ASP A 50 26.83 -6.03 8.57
N LEU A 51 26.37 -4.78 8.43
CA LEU A 51 25.72 -4.03 9.53
C LEU A 51 24.23 -3.76 9.29
N ILE A 52 23.74 -3.82 8.05
CA ILE A 52 22.44 -3.30 7.64
C ILE A 52 21.30 -4.33 7.53
N PRO A 53 21.48 -5.66 7.42
CA PRO A 53 20.33 -6.54 7.24
C PRO A 53 19.36 -6.45 8.42
N VAL A 54 19.84 -6.19 9.64
CA VAL A 54 18.94 -6.01 10.80
C VAL A 54 18.38 -4.58 10.87
N LEU A 55 19.21 -3.55 10.67
CA LEU A 55 18.79 -2.14 10.77
C LEU A 55 17.81 -1.71 9.66
N GLY A 56 18.07 -2.11 8.41
CA GLY A 56 17.17 -1.80 7.29
C GLY A 56 15.80 -2.47 7.46
N LYS A 57 15.78 -3.68 8.05
CA LYS A 57 14.54 -4.44 8.29
C LYS A 57 13.74 -3.89 9.46
N THR A 58 14.37 -3.42 10.53
CA THR A 58 13.65 -2.78 11.64
C THR A 58 12.99 -1.47 11.20
N ILE A 59 13.68 -0.65 10.39
CA ILE A 59 13.11 0.58 9.80
C ILE A 59 11.93 0.25 8.87
N SER A 60 12.10 -0.74 7.99
CA SER A 60 11.03 -1.19 7.09
C SER A 60 9.81 -1.72 7.84
N LEU A 61 10.03 -2.50 8.90
CA LEU A 61 8.96 -3.02 9.75
C LEU A 61 8.24 -1.89 10.49
N PHE A 62 8.98 -0.94 11.05
CA PHE A 62 8.39 0.23 11.73
C PHE A 62 7.50 1.04 10.78
N PHE A 63 7.99 1.26 9.55
CA PHE A 63 7.23 1.93 8.51
C PHE A 63 5.97 1.16 8.11
N ALA A 64 6.07 -0.16 7.92
CA ALA A 64 4.92 -1.03 7.61
C ALA A 64 3.85 -0.99 8.72
N ILE A 65 4.27 -0.96 10.00
CA ILE A 65 3.37 -0.80 11.14
C ILE A 65 2.68 0.57 11.10
N ALA A 66 3.41 1.65 10.81
CA ALA A 66 2.84 2.99 10.71
C ALA A 66 1.77 3.08 9.60
N LEU A 67 2.03 2.46 8.44
CA LEU A 67 1.08 2.33 7.35
C LEU A 67 -0.14 1.50 7.74
N TYR A 68 0.06 0.37 8.42
CA TYR A 68 -1.03 -0.47 8.92
C TYR A 68 -1.96 0.31 9.87
N ARG A 69 -1.40 1.12 10.78
CA ARG A 69 -2.20 1.97 11.68
C ARG A 69 -3.00 3.01 10.90
N LEU A 70 -2.41 3.62 9.86
CA LEU A 70 -3.11 4.55 8.99
C LEU A 70 -4.27 3.86 8.26
N ALA A 71 -4.06 2.66 7.71
CA ALA A 71 -5.13 1.89 7.05
C ALA A 71 -6.26 1.52 8.02
N CYS A 72 -5.96 1.24 9.29
CA CYS A 72 -6.98 0.95 10.30
C CYS A 72 -7.94 2.14 10.55
N THR A 73 -7.54 3.38 10.25
CA THR A 73 -8.41 4.56 10.39
C THR A 73 -9.56 4.59 9.37
N ALA A 74 -9.43 3.86 8.26
CA ALA A 74 -10.46 3.73 7.22
C ALA A 74 -11.52 2.65 7.50
N ASN A 75 -11.53 2.05 8.71
CA ASN A 75 -12.49 1.01 9.09
C ASN A 75 -12.48 -0.21 8.13
N ILE A 76 -11.27 -0.69 7.81
CA ILE A 76 -11.06 -1.85 6.94
C ILE A 76 -11.53 -3.16 7.59
N SER A 77 -11.99 -4.10 6.76
CA SER A 77 -12.44 -5.44 7.19
C SER A 77 -11.32 -6.23 7.89
N HIS A 78 -11.70 -7.16 8.77
CA HIS A 78 -10.75 -8.01 9.50
C HIS A 78 -9.91 -8.89 8.55
N GLU A 79 -10.50 -9.31 7.42
CA GLU A 79 -9.81 -10.08 6.38
C GLU A 79 -8.65 -9.27 5.76
N VAL A 80 -8.92 -8.02 5.38
CA VAL A 80 -7.91 -7.10 4.81
C VAL A 80 -6.80 -6.82 5.83
N LYS A 81 -7.15 -6.58 7.09
CA LYS A 81 -6.16 -6.41 8.18
C LYS A 81 -5.25 -7.62 8.27
N SER A 82 -5.81 -8.83 8.20
CA SER A 82 -5.04 -10.08 8.27
C SER A 82 -4.09 -10.23 7.07
N GLN A 83 -4.57 -9.95 5.86
CA GLN A 83 -3.76 -9.98 4.64
C GLN A 83 -2.59 -8.99 4.70
N MET A 84 -2.83 -7.75 5.15
CA MET A 84 -1.76 -6.75 5.29
C MET A 84 -0.70 -7.14 6.31
N ARG A 85 -1.11 -7.76 7.43
CA ARG A 85 -0.18 -8.32 8.42
C ARG A 85 0.61 -9.48 7.83
N TRP A 86 -0.06 -10.40 7.14
CA TRP A 86 0.56 -11.56 6.52
C TRP A 86 1.69 -11.16 5.55
N HIS A 87 1.41 -10.24 4.62
CA HIS A 87 2.44 -9.78 3.68
C HIS A 87 3.62 -9.10 4.37
N THR A 88 3.36 -8.32 5.41
CA THR A 88 4.42 -7.67 6.21
C THR A 88 5.26 -8.70 6.98
N THR A 89 4.63 -9.67 7.63
CA THR A 89 5.30 -10.73 8.40
C THR A 89 6.15 -11.62 7.49
N VAL A 90 5.60 -12.05 6.36
CA VAL A 90 6.35 -12.86 5.38
C VAL A 90 7.58 -12.11 4.88
N ASN A 91 7.45 -10.82 4.56
CA ASN A 91 8.57 -10.00 4.13
C ASN A 91 9.64 -9.84 5.22
N PHE A 92 9.22 -9.65 6.47
CA PHE A 92 10.13 -9.55 7.60
C PHE A 92 10.89 -10.87 7.82
N VAL A 93 10.17 -12.00 7.86
CA VAL A 93 10.77 -13.33 8.09
C VAL A 93 11.73 -13.72 6.97
N ILE A 94 11.34 -13.57 5.70
CA ILE A 94 12.23 -13.85 4.56
C ILE A 94 13.41 -12.87 4.56
N GLY A 95 13.16 -11.62 4.97
CA GLY A 95 14.16 -10.57 5.10
C GLY A 95 15.22 -10.81 6.17
N LEU A 96 15.00 -11.72 7.13
CA LEU A 96 16.00 -12.10 8.13
C LEU A 96 17.09 -13.03 7.54
N ILE A 97 16.83 -13.64 6.40
CA ILE A 97 17.80 -14.49 5.71
C ILE A 97 18.68 -13.57 4.84
N PRO A 98 19.99 -13.42 5.10
CA PRO A 98 20.81 -12.40 4.44
C PRO A 98 20.88 -12.56 2.91
N ILE A 99 21.03 -13.80 2.42
CA ILE A 99 21.14 -14.08 0.98
C ILE A 99 19.77 -13.98 0.29
N VAL A 100 18.76 -14.65 0.85
CA VAL A 100 17.41 -14.71 0.24
C VAL A 100 16.69 -13.37 0.39
N GLY A 101 16.82 -12.73 1.53
CA GLY A 101 16.18 -11.46 1.86
C GLY A 101 16.65 -10.29 1.01
N LEU A 102 17.90 -10.28 0.55
CA LEU A 102 18.43 -9.27 -0.37
C LEU A 102 17.73 -9.33 -1.74
N VAL A 103 17.64 -10.53 -2.31
CA VAL A 103 16.96 -10.75 -3.60
C VAL A 103 15.45 -10.54 -3.45
N PHE A 104 14.88 -11.04 -2.35
CA PHE A 104 13.45 -10.94 -2.09
C PHE A 104 12.99 -9.49 -1.90
N ASP A 105 13.76 -8.64 -1.21
CA ASP A 105 13.42 -7.22 -1.06
C ASP A 105 13.35 -6.48 -2.39
N ILE A 106 14.21 -6.83 -3.35
CA ILE A 106 14.20 -6.22 -4.69
C ILE A 106 12.93 -6.63 -5.45
N LEU A 107 12.48 -7.88 -5.28
CA LEU A 107 11.37 -8.47 -6.04
C LEU A 107 10.01 -8.27 -5.36
N TYR A 108 9.96 -8.13 -4.04
CA TYR A 108 8.75 -8.19 -3.24
C TYR A 108 8.58 -6.94 -2.38
N GLN A 109 7.84 -5.96 -2.91
CA GLN A 109 7.45 -4.78 -2.13
C GLN A 109 6.15 -5.03 -1.35
N ALA A 110 6.29 -5.40 -0.08
CA ALA A 110 5.15 -5.62 0.82
C ALA A 110 4.25 -4.38 0.93
N ASN A 111 4.83 -3.17 1.00
CA ASN A 111 4.08 -1.92 1.13
C ASN A 111 3.22 -1.62 -0.10
N ALA A 112 3.76 -1.85 -1.30
CA ALA A 112 3.02 -1.69 -2.56
C ALA A 112 1.87 -2.71 -2.69
N LYS A 113 2.08 -3.95 -2.24
CA LYS A 113 1.00 -4.97 -2.19
C LYS A 113 -0.10 -4.58 -1.20
N ASN A 114 0.28 -4.11 -0.02
CA ASN A 114 -0.66 -3.63 0.99
C ASN A 114 -1.46 -2.41 0.50
N LEU A 115 -0.83 -1.48 -0.22
CA LEU A 115 -1.51 -0.36 -0.88
C LEU A 115 -2.56 -0.85 -1.87
N ARG A 116 -2.23 -1.81 -2.73
CA ARG A 116 -3.18 -2.37 -3.71
C ARG A 116 -4.38 -3.06 -3.04
N ILE A 117 -4.16 -3.81 -1.97
CA ILE A 117 -5.24 -4.45 -1.22
C ILE A 117 -6.16 -3.39 -0.59
N LEU A 118 -5.57 -2.35 0.01
CA LEU A 118 -6.32 -1.24 0.59
C LEU A 118 -7.13 -0.51 -0.48
N GLU A 119 -6.51 -0.18 -1.61
CA GLU A 119 -7.15 0.47 -2.75
C GLU A 119 -8.34 -0.34 -3.26
N GLN A 120 -8.14 -1.63 -3.55
CA GLN A 120 -9.21 -2.53 -4.01
C GLN A 120 -10.36 -2.62 -3.00
N PHE A 121 -10.06 -2.68 -1.71
CA PHE A 121 -11.08 -2.71 -0.66
C PHE A 121 -11.91 -1.43 -0.63
N LEU A 122 -11.27 -0.25 -0.69
CA LEU A 122 -11.96 1.04 -0.66
C LEU A 122 -12.83 1.24 -1.91
N TYR A 123 -12.33 0.90 -3.09
CA TYR A 123 -13.12 0.98 -4.33
C TYR A 123 -14.28 -0.01 -4.34
N ASN A 124 -14.08 -1.25 -3.88
CA ASN A 124 -15.17 -2.22 -3.78
C ASN A 124 -16.24 -1.77 -2.77
N ARG A 125 -15.84 -1.21 -1.63
CA ARG A 125 -16.77 -0.62 -0.65
C ARG A 125 -17.56 0.54 -1.26
N ALA A 126 -16.91 1.42 -2.00
CA ALA A 126 -17.57 2.53 -2.68
C ALA A 126 -18.55 2.03 -3.75
N ARG A 127 -18.20 0.98 -4.51
CA ARG A 127 -19.12 0.34 -5.48
C ARG A 127 -20.36 -0.25 -4.81
N THR A 128 -20.21 -0.99 -3.71
CA THR A 128 -21.34 -1.55 -2.97
C THR A 128 -22.27 -0.46 -2.42
N ASN A 129 -21.70 0.61 -1.87
CA ASN A 129 -22.49 1.75 -1.38
C ASN A 129 -23.15 2.55 -2.50
N SER A 130 -22.59 2.56 -3.72
CA SER A 130 -23.13 3.28 -4.88
C SER A 130 -24.21 2.48 -5.64
N ALA A 131 -24.20 1.14 -5.51
CA ALA A 131 -25.17 0.24 -6.10
C ALA A 131 -26.44 0.07 -5.24
N GLN A 132 -26.43 0.52 -3.98
CA GLN A 132 -27.66 0.73 -3.23
C GLN A 132 -28.37 2.00 -3.76
N PRO A 133 -29.67 1.94 -4.08
CA PRO A 133 -30.40 3.12 -4.53
C PRO A 133 -30.48 4.10 -3.37
N LEU A 134 -29.64 5.14 -3.40
CA LEU A 134 -29.71 6.39 -2.62
C LEU A 134 -30.75 6.36 -1.49
N ASP A 135 -30.52 5.57 -0.43
CA ASP A 135 -31.39 5.56 0.73
C ASP A 135 -31.04 6.75 1.62
N ALA A 136 -31.50 7.92 1.17
CA ALA A 136 -32.07 8.99 1.99
C ALA A 136 -31.41 9.39 3.33
N SER A 137 -30.09 9.22 3.55
CA SER A 137 -29.44 9.72 4.78
C SER A 137 -28.02 10.28 4.66
N VAL A 138 -27.27 10.03 3.60
CA VAL A 138 -25.88 10.53 3.52
C VAL A 138 -25.76 11.69 2.54
N ALA A 139 -25.87 12.91 3.09
CA ALA A 139 -25.70 14.18 2.40
C ALA A 139 -24.35 14.31 1.67
N PRO A 140 -24.28 15.07 0.56
CA PRO A 140 -23.17 15.05 -0.38
C PRO A 140 -22.00 15.88 0.17
N SER A 141 -20.94 15.23 0.64
CA SER A 141 -19.71 15.94 1.05
C SER A 141 -18.62 15.82 0.00
N LYS A 142 -18.60 16.86 -0.85
CA LYS A 142 -17.50 17.42 -1.67
C LYS A 142 -16.60 16.43 -2.41
N HIS A 143 -16.82 16.40 -3.72
CA HIS A 143 -16.07 15.72 -4.77
C HIS A 143 -14.56 16.00 -4.71
N VAL A 144 -13.78 14.94 -4.63
CA VAL A 144 -12.36 14.93 -5.01
C VAL A 144 -12.17 13.80 -6.00
N SER A 145 -12.07 14.15 -7.28
CA SER A 145 -11.66 13.24 -8.34
C SER A 145 -10.15 13.06 -8.23
N ILE A 146 -9.71 11.91 -7.71
CA ILE A 146 -8.30 11.52 -7.83
C ILE A 146 -8.21 10.69 -9.09
N GLU A 147 -7.52 11.21 -10.11
CA GLU A 147 -7.20 10.43 -11.31
C GLU A 147 -6.39 9.18 -10.91
N PRO A 148 -6.70 8.01 -11.49
CA PRO A 148 -5.92 6.80 -11.27
C PRO A 148 -4.51 7.02 -11.83
N THR A 149 -3.54 7.25 -10.93
CA THR A 149 -2.14 7.38 -11.34
C THR A 149 -1.65 6.01 -11.82
N LEU A 150 -1.56 5.89 -13.13
CA LEU A 150 -1.08 4.73 -13.86
C LEU A 150 0.42 4.92 -14.13
N VAL A 151 1.30 4.57 -13.17
CA VAL A 151 2.71 4.17 -13.39
C VAL A 151 3.18 3.35 -12.20
#